data_AF-A0A3D1GSG9-F1
#
_entry.id   AF-A0A3D1GSG9-F1
#
_cell.length_a   1.000
_cell.length_b   1.000
_cell.length_c   1.000
_cell.angle_alpha   90.00
_cell.angle_beta   90.00
_cell.angle_gamma   90.00
#
_symmetry.space_group_name_H-M   'P 1'
#
loop_
_entity.id
_entity.type
_entity.pdbx_description
1 polymer ?
#
loop_
_entity_poly.entity_id
_entity_poly.type
_entity_poly.pdbx_seq_one_letter_code
_entity_poly.pdbx_strand_id
1 'polypeptide(L)'
;YSDMEKGTGAVKITPAHDFNDFEVGRRHDLELLNIFDEHAALNENVPEGYQGLDRFDARKKLIEELDSIGALGEVEDNQHAVPHGDRSGVPVEPWLMDQWYVNAEVLAKPAIEAVRDGRTKFVPQRWEKTYFDWMENIQPWCVSRQLWWGHRIPAWYGPDGTPFVEETEAEAKAAAAAHYGHDVDLVQDDDVLDTWFSSALWPFSTLGWPENTPELNRYYPGDVLVTGFDIIFFWVARMMMMSMHFMDGEVPFKDVYIHALVRDEHGQKMSKSKGNVLDPLDLTAKYGADALRFTLVAMAAQGRDLKLSETRIESYRNFATKLWNAARFLEMNGCTNPHLPEEITLPENRWILAELNQASARTKAAVDGYRFNEAADAIYQFVWNSYCDWYIE
;
A
#
# COMPACT_ATOMS: atom_id res chain seq x y z
N TYR A 1 -19.08 20.47 14.39
CA TYR A 1 -19.02 19.88 13.04
C TYR A 1 -20.36 20.02 12.32
N SER A 2 -21.47 20.30 13.01
CA SER A 2 -22.72 20.74 12.37
C SER A 2 -22.47 21.97 11.48
N ASP A 3 -23.04 21.95 10.29
CA ASP A 3 -23.06 23.05 9.33
C ASP A 3 -24.41 23.75 9.46
N MET A 4 -24.39 25.05 9.80
CA MET A 4 -25.61 25.84 10.00
C MET A 4 -26.41 26.03 8.71
N GLU A 5 -25.77 25.92 7.54
CA GLU A 5 -26.43 26.09 6.24
C GLU A 5 -27.03 24.77 5.73
N LYS A 6 -26.76 23.63 6.38
CA LYS A 6 -27.20 22.31 5.95
C LYS A 6 -28.43 21.83 6.74
N GLY A 7 -29.48 21.46 6.02
CA GLY A 7 -30.72 20.95 6.62
C GLY A 7 -31.34 21.97 7.59
N THR A 8 -31.57 21.57 8.84
CA THR A 8 -32.11 22.46 9.88
C THR A 8 -31.04 23.26 10.63
N GLY A 9 -29.75 23.04 10.33
CA GLY A 9 -28.61 23.56 11.10
C GLY A 9 -28.36 22.82 12.42
N ALA A 10 -29.22 21.87 12.80
CA ALA A 10 -29.06 20.98 13.94
C ALA A 10 -28.93 19.51 13.48
N VAL A 11 -28.10 18.73 14.17
CA VAL A 11 -27.81 17.34 13.82
C VAL A 11 -28.05 16.43 15.02
N LYS A 12 -28.62 15.24 14.77
CA LYS A 12 -28.75 14.16 15.76
C LYS A 12 -27.35 13.69 16.17
N ILE A 13 -27.15 13.43 17.46
CA ILE A 13 -25.90 12.90 18.00
C ILE A 13 -26.14 11.46 18.48
N THR A 14 -25.45 10.50 17.85
CA THR A 14 -25.50 9.06 18.12
C THR A 14 -24.08 8.51 18.27
N PRO A 15 -23.42 8.70 19.43
CA PRO A 15 -21.98 8.48 19.58
C PRO A 15 -21.49 7.07 19.26
N ALA A 16 -22.32 6.04 19.42
CA ALA A 16 -21.94 4.66 19.12
C ALA A 16 -22.01 4.28 17.63
N HIS A 17 -22.57 5.13 16.77
CA HIS A 17 -22.94 4.78 15.39
C HIS A 17 -22.41 5.76 14.33
N ASP A 18 -21.64 6.77 14.71
CA ASP A 18 -20.97 7.69 13.79
C ASP A 18 -19.67 8.23 14.41
N PHE A 19 -18.61 8.35 13.61
CA PHE A 19 -17.30 8.77 14.11
C PHE A 19 -17.26 10.23 14.58
N ASN A 20 -17.99 11.13 13.92
CA ASN A 20 -18.06 12.53 14.36
C ASN A 20 -18.91 12.64 15.64
N ASP A 21 -20.02 11.91 15.69
CA ASP A 21 -20.88 11.83 16.87
C ASP A 21 -20.12 11.25 18.07
N PHE A 22 -19.26 10.24 17.85
CA PHE A 22 -18.39 9.68 18.88
C PHE A 22 -17.50 10.75 19.52
N GLU A 23 -16.84 11.57 18.70
CA GLU A 23 -15.99 12.66 19.19
C GLU A 23 -16.78 13.77 19.90
N VAL A 24 -18.03 14.01 19.51
CA VAL A 24 -18.92 14.91 20.25
C VAL A 24 -19.33 14.30 21.57
N GLY A 25 -19.73 13.03 21.56
CA GLY A 25 -20.09 12.28 22.77
C GLY A 25 -18.95 12.30 23.78
N ARG A 26 -17.72 12.01 23.35
CA ARG A 26 -16.53 12.04 24.21
C ARG A 26 -16.25 13.43 24.78
N ARG A 27 -16.38 14.50 23.99
CA ARG A 27 -16.12 15.88 24.45
C ARG A 27 -17.17 16.39 25.44
N HIS A 28 -18.36 15.80 25.43
CA HIS A 28 -19.49 16.22 26.24
C HIS A 28 -19.93 15.15 27.26
N ASP A 29 -19.15 14.08 27.44
CA ASP A 29 -19.41 12.98 28.38
C ASP A 29 -20.81 12.35 28.19
N LEU A 30 -21.17 12.09 26.93
CA LEU A 30 -22.44 11.44 26.60
C LEU A 30 -22.30 9.91 26.67
N GLU A 31 -23.40 9.26 27.06
CA GLU A 31 -23.51 7.80 27.08
C GLU A 31 -23.34 7.20 25.67
N LEU A 32 -22.55 6.13 25.59
CA LEU A 32 -22.27 5.41 24.36
C LEU A 32 -23.22 4.19 24.25
N LEU A 33 -24.38 4.39 23.64
CA LEU A 33 -25.41 3.34 23.49
C LEU A 33 -25.36 2.65 22.13
N ASN A 34 -24.83 1.42 22.09
CA ASN A 34 -24.92 0.57 20.90
C ASN A 34 -26.31 -0.06 20.77
N ILE A 35 -26.91 0.02 19.58
CA ILE A 35 -28.24 -0.55 19.28
C ILE A 35 -28.19 -1.75 18.33
N PHE A 36 -27.01 -2.14 17.84
CA PHE A 36 -26.84 -3.24 16.89
C PHE A 36 -26.18 -4.47 17.53
N ASP A 37 -26.56 -5.65 17.05
CA ASP A 37 -25.87 -6.92 17.25
C ASP A 37 -24.98 -7.28 16.05
N GLU A 38 -24.31 -8.45 16.08
CA GLU A 38 -23.18 -8.82 15.18
C GLU A 38 -23.59 -9.03 13.73
N HIS A 39 -24.90 -9.03 13.51
CA HIS A 39 -25.53 -9.15 12.20
C HIS A 39 -26.19 -7.84 11.76
N ALA A 40 -25.94 -6.75 12.50
CA ALA A 40 -26.55 -5.44 12.34
C ALA A 40 -28.09 -5.48 12.47
N ALA A 41 -28.61 -6.39 13.29
CA ALA A 41 -29.99 -6.37 13.76
C ALA A 41 -30.08 -5.61 15.09
N LEU A 42 -31.28 -5.11 15.44
CA LEU A 42 -31.41 -4.28 16.64
C LEU A 42 -31.41 -5.12 17.92
N ASN A 43 -30.64 -4.70 18.93
CA ASN A 43 -30.48 -5.41 20.20
C ASN A 43 -31.50 -4.99 21.28
N GLU A 44 -31.30 -5.39 22.52
CA GLU A 44 -32.19 -5.09 23.65
C GLU A 44 -32.29 -3.60 24.04
N ASN A 45 -31.39 -2.75 23.54
CA ASN A 45 -31.38 -1.30 23.83
C ASN A 45 -32.45 -0.52 23.04
N VAL A 46 -33.24 -1.19 22.19
CA VAL A 46 -34.37 -0.60 21.47
C VAL A 46 -35.72 -1.14 21.98
N PRO A 47 -36.84 -0.46 21.68
CA PRO A 47 -38.17 -0.95 22.07
C PRO A 47 -38.45 -2.36 21.55
N GLU A 48 -39.19 -3.18 22.31
CA GLU A 48 -39.45 -4.60 22.03
C GLU A 48 -39.92 -4.88 20.60
N GLY A 49 -40.73 -3.99 20.02
CA GLY A 49 -41.21 -4.11 18.64
C GLY A 49 -40.14 -3.99 17.56
N TYR A 50 -38.92 -3.56 17.89
CA TYR A 50 -37.80 -3.39 16.97
C TYR A 50 -36.68 -4.42 17.17
N GLN A 51 -36.67 -5.11 18.32
CA GLN A 51 -35.62 -6.07 18.66
C GLN A 51 -35.57 -7.22 17.64
N GLY A 52 -34.36 -7.57 17.20
CA GLY A 52 -34.09 -8.60 16.19
C GLY A 52 -34.38 -8.21 14.74
N LEU A 53 -34.87 -6.99 14.47
CA LEU A 53 -35.06 -6.52 13.09
C LEU A 53 -33.73 -6.11 12.46
N ASP A 54 -33.51 -6.48 11.20
CA ASP A 54 -32.42 -5.92 10.39
C ASP A 54 -32.56 -4.39 10.31
N ARG A 55 -31.42 -3.69 10.35
CA ARG A 55 -31.37 -2.22 10.35
C ARG A 55 -32.16 -1.53 9.24
N PHE A 56 -32.26 -2.12 8.05
CA PHE A 56 -33.01 -1.50 6.95
C PHE A 56 -34.51 -1.69 7.11
N ASP A 57 -34.94 -2.85 7.60
CA ASP A 57 -36.35 -3.11 7.87
C ASP A 57 -36.82 -2.33 9.11
N ALA A 58 -35.98 -2.22 10.13
CA ALA A 58 -36.20 -1.34 11.28
C ALA A 58 -36.35 0.13 10.85
N ARG A 59 -35.51 0.61 9.91
CA ARG A 59 -35.62 1.97 9.38
C ARG A 59 -36.96 2.21 8.65
N LYS A 60 -37.41 1.28 7.82
CA LYS A 60 -38.71 1.39 7.12
C LYS A 60 -39.86 1.51 8.12
N LYS A 61 -39.89 0.59 9.09
CA LYS A 61 -40.89 0.57 10.17
C LYS A 61 -40.88 1.87 10.98
N LEU A 62 -39.70 2.38 11.32
CA LEU A 62 -39.56 3.63 12.08
C LEU A 62 -40.12 4.84 11.31
N ILE A 63 -39.89 4.91 9.99
CA ILE A 63 -40.43 5.99 9.17
C ILE A 63 -41.96 5.94 9.15
N GLU A 64 -42.56 4.76 8.98
CA GLU A 64 -44.02 4.57 9.02
C GLU A 64 -44.62 4.97 10.38
N GLU A 65 -43.97 4.60 11.49
CA GLU A 65 -44.41 4.97 12.83
C GLU A 65 -44.30 6.48 13.07
N LEU A 66 -43.19 7.12 12.68
CA LEU A 66 -43.00 8.56 12.80
C LEU A 66 -44.04 9.36 11.99
N ASP A 67 -44.40 8.89 10.80
CA ASP A 67 -45.46 9.48 9.97
C ASP A 67 -46.83 9.34 10.66
N SER A 68 -47.12 8.16 11.21
CA SER A 68 -48.42 7.87 11.86
C SER A 68 -48.70 8.76 13.09
N ILE A 69 -47.65 9.21 13.78
CA ILE A 69 -47.75 10.10 14.95
C ILE A 69 -47.54 11.58 14.59
N GLY A 70 -47.33 11.91 13.31
CA GLY A 70 -47.10 13.28 12.84
C GLY A 70 -45.75 13.88 13.27
N ALA A 71 -44.77 13.04 13.60
CA ALA A 71 -43.41 13.46 13.97
C ALA A 71 -42.44 13.45 12.78
N LEU A 72 -42.86 12.95 11.61
CA LEU A 72 -42.11 13.02 10.37
C LEU A 72 -42.27 14.41 9.75
N GLY A 73 -41.15 15.11 9.53
CA GLY A 73 -41.14 16.44 8.90
C GLY A 73 -41.21 16.35 7.37
N GLU A 74 -40.06 16.12 6.75
CA GLU A 74 -39.91 16.05 5.29
C GLU A 74 -39.01 14.88 4.91
N VAL A 75 -39.28 14.27 3.76
CA VAL A 75 -38.46 13.21 3.16
C VAL A 75 -38.00 13.70 1.80
N GLU A 76 -36.68 13.87 1.66
CA GLU A 76 -36.05 14.32 0.41
C GLU A 76 -34.98 13.32 -0.04
N ASP A 77 -34.80 13.21 -1.35
CA ASP A 77 -33.70 12.44 -1.93
C ASP A 77 -32.38 13.17 -1.70
N ASN A 78 -31.46 12.51 -0.98
CA ASN A 78 -30.17 13.09 -0.63
C ASN A 78 -29.00 12.26 -1.18
N GLN A 79 -28.28 12.83 -2.13
CA GLN A 79 -27.05 12.23 -2.63
C GLN A 79 -25.90 12.49 -1.65
N HIS A 80 -25.38 11.42 -1.06
CA HIS A 80 -24.25 11.47 -0.13
C HIS A 80 -23.31 10.28 -0.33
N ALA A 81 -22.11 10.38 0.23
CA ALA A 81 -21.13 9.31 0.20
C ALA A 81 -21.45 8.28 1.30
N VAL A 82 -21.54 7.00 0.92
CA VAL A 82 -21.71 5.88 1.84
C VAL A 82 -20.51 4.93 1.68
N PRO A 83 -19.73 4.68 2.74
CA PRO A 83 -18.64 3.73 2.68
C PRO A 83 -19.19 2.31 2.53
N HIS A 84 -18.58 1.52 1.65
CA HIS A 84 -18.94 0.12 1.43
C HIS A 84 -17.70 -0.75 1.62
N GLY A 85 -17.90 -1.96 2.13
CA GLY A 85 -16.83 -2.95 2.21
C GLY A 85 -16.33 -3.29 0.81
N ASP A 86 -15.03 -3.13 0.54
CA ASP A 86 -14.44 -3.33 -0.79
C ASP A 86 -14.68 -4.75 -1.36
N ARG A 87 -14.84 -5.75 -0.47
CA ARG A 87 -15.10 -7.15 -0.86
C ARG A 87 -16.58 -7.51 -0.92
N SER A 88 -17.38 -7.07 0.06
CA SER A 88 -18.79 -7.46 0.19
C SER A 88 -19.74 -6.54 -0.58
N GLY A 89 -19.35 -5.29 -0.81
CA GLY A 89 -20.22 -4.26 -1.37
C GLY A 89 -21.36 -3.84 -0.45
N VAL A 90 -21.32 -4.20 0.84
CA VAL A 90 -22.33 -3.83 1.85
C VAL A 90 -21.90 -2.53 2.55
N PRO A 91 -22.84 -1.62 2.89
CA PRO A 91 -22.53 -0.43 3.68
C PRO A 91 -21.80 -0.78 4.98
N VAL A 92 -20.74 -0.04 5.30
CA VAL A 92 -19.98 -0.19 6.55
C VAL A 92 -20.74 0.50 7.68
N GLU A 93 -20.97 -0.23 8.77
CA GLU A 93 -21.57 0.31 10.00
C GLU A 93 -20.48 0.53 11.05
N PRO A 94 -20.46 1.69 11.73
CA PRO A 94 -19.65 1.88 12.92
C PRO A 94 -20.13 0.98 14.05
N TRP A 95 -19.18 0.39 14.77
CA TRP A 95 -19.45 -0.48 15.90
C TRP A 95 -18.45 -0.22 17.01
N LEU A 96 -18.93 -0.04 18.24
CA LEU A 96 -18.09 0.05 19.44
C LEU A 96 -17.60 -1.31 19.93
N MET A 97 -16.31 -1.60 19.72
CA MET A 97 -15.62 -2.77 20.23
C MET A 97 -14.33 -2.37 20.92
N ASP A 98 -13.97 -3.10 21.96
CA ASP A 98 -12.61 -3.08 22.48
C ASP A 98 -11.68 -3.72 21.46
N GLN A 99 -10.59 -3.02 21.12
CA GLN A 99 -9.66 -3.41 20.07
C GLN A 99 -8.23 -3.00 20.47
N TRP A 100 -7.24 -3.65 19.86
CA TRP A 100 -5.83 -3.34 20.07
C TRP A 100 -5.39 -2.20 19.16
N TYR A 101 -4.81 -1.15 19.77
CA TYR A 101 -4.30 0.01 19.04
C TYR A 101 -2.82 0.23 19.30
N VAL A 102 -2.09 0.57 18.24
CA VAL A 102 -0.74 1.13 18.33
C VAL A 102 -0.85 2.66 18.36
N ASN A 103 -0.10 3.29 19.27
CA ASN A 103 0.02 4.74 19.33
C ASN A 103 0.87 5.27 18.16
N ALA A 104 0.23 5.40 17.00
CA ALA A 104 0.86 5.79 15.76
C ALA A 104 1.39 7.23 15.79
N GLU A 105 0.79 8.13 16.60
CA GLU A 105 1.27 9.51 16.74
C GLU A 105 2.71 9.55 17.28
N VAL A 106 3.02 8.68 18.26
CA VAL A 106 4.38 8.60 18.81
C VAL A 106 5.36 8.02 17.79
N LEU A 107 4.97 6.94 17.11
CA LEU A 107 5.84 6.25 16.15
C LEU A 107 6.06 7.07 14.86
N ALA A 108 5.11 7.92 14.47
CA ALA A 108 5.21 8.73 13.26
C ALA A 108 6.27 9.83 13.36
N LYS A 109 6.52 10.37 14.56
CA LYS A 109 7.47 11.49 14.78
C LYS A 109 8.87 11.22 14.22
N PRO A 110 9.57 10.14 14.62
CA PRO A 110 10.90 9.85 14.07
C PRO A 110 10.86 9.53 12.57
N ALA A 111 9.80 8.89 12.08
CA ALA A 111 9.63 8.58 10.66
C ALA A 111 9.40 9.83 9.80
N ILE A 112 8.68 10.84 10.31
CA ILE A 112 8.53 12.14 9.66
C ILE A 112 9.89 12.84 9.57
N GLU A 113 10.64 12.86 10.68
CA GLU A 113 11.94 13.54 10.73
C GLU A 113 12.95 12.92 9.77
N ALA A 114 12.98 11.59 9.65
CA ALA A 114 13.84 10.88 8.71
C ALA A 114 13.63 11.29 7.24
N VAL A 115 12.43 11.73 6.86
CA VAL A 115 12.18 12.26 5.51
C VAL A 115 12.55 13.74 5.44
N ARG A 116 12.21 14.52 6.48
CA ARG A 116 12.53 15.97 6.54
C ARG A 116 14.03 16.26 6.52
N ASP A 117 14.84 15.45 7.21
CA ASP A 117 16.29 15.58 7.27
C ASP A 117 17.02 14.90 6.08
N GLY A 118 16.29 14.16 5.24
CA GLY A 118 16.78 13.54 4.03
C GLY A 118 17.52 12.22 4.22
N ARG A 119 17.42 11.57 5.39
CA ARG A 119 17.87 10.18 5.58
C ARG A 119 17.10 9.19 4.69
N THR A 120 15.81 9.47 4.46
CA THR A 120 14.98 8.80 3.46
C THR A 120 14.47 9.81 2.45
N LYS A 121 14.60 9.53 1.14
CA LYS A 121 14.17 10.42 0.06
C LYS A 121 13.14 9.77 -0.83
N PHE A 122 12.05 10.47 -1.14
CA PHE A 122 11.07 9.97 -2.10
C PHE A 122 11.44 10.36 -3.53
N VAL A 123 11.29 9.42 -4.44
CA VAL A 123 11.51 9.61 -5.87
C VAL A 123 10.24 9.21 -6.63
N PRO A 124 9.51 10.16 -7.25
CA PRO A 124 9.75 11.61 -7.25
C PRO A 124 9.43 12.30 -5.93
N GLN A 125 10.12 13.42 -5.67
CA GLN A 125 10.02 14.21 -4.44
C GLN A 125 8.59 14.67 -4.09
N ARG A 126 7.72 14.85 -5.10
CA ARG A 126 6.33 15.27 -4.87
C ARG A 126 5.55 14.35 -3.91
N TRP A 127 5.94 13.08 -3.78
CA TRP A 127 5.28 12.12 -2.89
C TRP A 127 5.59 12.36 -1.41
N GLU A 128 6.63 13.15 -1.09
CA GLU A 128 6.88 13.61 0.28
C GLU A 128 5.67 14.38 0.82
N LYS A 129 5.02 15.21 -0.01
CA LYS A 129 3.82 15.93 0.39
C LYS A 129 2.71 14.97 0.82
N THR A 130 2.41 13.97 -0.01
CA THR A 130 1.40 12.95 0.33
C THR A 130 1.77 12.19 1.59
N TYR A 131 3.05 11.84 1.74
CA TYR A 131 3.55 11.19 2.95
C TYR A 131 3.34 12.06 4.19
N PHE A 132 3.74 13.34 4.16
CA PHE A 132 3.57 14.27 5.28
C PHE A 132 2.10 14.53 5.61
N ASP A 133 1.25 14.77 4.60
CA ASP A 133 -0.19 15.00 4.80
C ASP A 133 -0.83 13.84 5.59
N TRP A 134 -0.43 12.59 5.32
CA TRP A 134 -0.89 11.42 6.06
C TRP A 134 -0.27 11.27 7.44
N MET A 135 1.05 11.43 7.54
CA MET A 135 1.80 11.16 8.78
C MET A 135 1.53 12.22 9.85
N GLU A 136 1.32 13.48 9.46
CA GLU A 136 1.03 14.59 10.38
C GLU A 136 -0.40 14.53 10.95
N ASN A 137 -1.32 13.84 10.26
CA ASN A 137 -2.73 13.67 10.67
C ASN A 137 -3.06 12.24 11.11
N ILE A 138 -2.03 11.43 11.41
CA ILE A 138 -2.19 10.00 11.68
C ILE A 138 -3.06 9.75 12.92
N GLN A 139 -3.99 8.80 12.80
CA GLN A 139 -4.85 8.35 13.89
C GLN A 139 -4.26 7.10 14.55
N PRO A 140 -4.67 6.75 15.79
CA PRO A 140 -4.32 5.47 16.42
C PRO A 140 -4.58 4.31 15.46
N TRP A 141 -3.60 3.40 15.34
CA TRP A 141 -3.69 2.32 14.37
C TRP A 141 -4.30 1.09 15.05
N CYS A 142 -5.54 0.76 14.70
CA CYS A 142 -6.17 -0.50 15.10
C CYS A 142 -5.44 -1.67 14.44
N VAL A 143 -4.79 -2.52 15.24
CA VAL A 143 -4.00 -3.67 14.78
C VAL A 143 -4.70 -5.01 14.97
N SER A 144 -5.79 -5.08 15.73
CA SER A 144 -6.59 -6.30 15.86
C SER A 144 -7.62 -6.47 14.75
N ARG A 145 -7.92 -7.72 14.38
CA ARG A 145 -8.89 -8.09 13.34
C ARG A 145 -9.60 -9.39 13.75
N GLN A 146 -10.91 -9.41 13.58
CA GLN A 146 -11.77 -10.59 13.79
C GLN A 146 -11.74 -11.48 12.54
N LEU A 147 -10.55 -11.97 12.18
CA LEU A 147 -10.31 -12.81 11.00
C LEU A 147 -9.68 -14.13 11.41
N TRP A 148 -9.96 -15.18 10.65
CA TRP A 148 -9.33 -16.50 10.90
C TRP A 148 -7.88 -16.58 10.38
N TRP A 149 -7.49 -15.67 9.50
CA TRP A 149 -6.15 -15.65 8.91
C TRP A 149 -5.36 -14.44 9.39
N GLY A 150 -4.26 -14.71 10.08
CA GLY A 150 -3.32 -13.73 10.60
C GLY A 150 -2.51 -14.31 11.75
N HIS A 151 -1.63 -13.50 12.34
CA HIS A 151 -0.88 -13.91 13.53
C HIS A 151 -1.76 -13.63 14.75
N ARG A 152 -2.09 -14.65 15.54
CA ARG A 152 -2.90 -14.47 16.74
C ARG A 152 -2.23 -13.50 17.70
N ILE A 153 -2.99 -12.56 18.25
CA ILE A 153 -2.45 -11.57 19.18
C ILE A 153 -1.93 -12.30 20.43
N PRO A 154 -0.70 -12.00 20.88
CA PRO A 154 -0.15 -12.63 22.07
C PRO A 154 -0.65 -11.90 23.33
N ALA A 155 -1.96 -11.90 23.51
CA ALA A 155 -2.66 -11.35 24.66
C ALA A 155 -3.57 -12.41 25.27
N TRP A 156 -3.60 -12.49 26.60
CA TRP A 156 -4.42 -13.43 27.36
C TRP A 156 -5.25 -12.70 28.39
N TYR A 157 -6.49 -13.13 28.57
CA TYR A 157 -7.42 -12.56 29.54
C TYR A 157 -7.55 -13.47 30.75
N GLY A 158 -7.47 -12.86 31.94
CA GLY A 158 -7.81 -13.51 33.19
C GLY A 158 -9.33 -13.63 33.41
N PRO A 159 -9.76 -14.29 34.50
CA PRO A 159 -11.18 -14.54 34.78
C PRO A 159 -12.07 -13.29 34.91
N ASP A 160 -11.49 -12.12 35.17
CA ASP A 160 -12.18 -10.83 35.28
C ASP A 160 -12.06 -9.94 34.03
N GLY A 161 -11.43 -10.46 32.96
CA GLY A 161 -11.18 -9.72 31.72
C GLY A 161 -9.91 -8.88 31.73
N THR A 162 -9.07 -8.94 32.76
CA THR A 162 -7.76 -8.24 32.75
C THR A 162 -6.84 -8.83 31.68
N PRO A 163 -6.28 -8.02 30.76
CA PRO A 163 -5.36 -8.49 29.73
C PRO A 163 -3.91 -8.61 30.22
N PHE A 164 -3.22 -9.65 29.76
CA PHE A 164 -1.79 -9.91 29.94
C PHE A 164 -1.16 -10.08 28.55
N VAL A 165 -0.25 -9.19 28.16
CA VAL A 165 0.39 -9.19 26.83
C VAL A 165 1.85 -9.57 26.99
N GLU A 166 2.21 -10.76 26.53
CA GLU A 166 3.54 -11.36 26.74
C GLU A 166 3.97 -12.14 25.49
N GLU A 167 5.24 -12.50 25.34
CA GLU A 167 5.68 -13.23 24.14
C GLU A 167 5.17 -14.68 24.14
N THR A 168 4.98 -15.26 25.33
CA THR A 168 4.53 -16.64 25.50
C THR A 168 3.42 -16.80 26.54
N GLU A 169 2.62 -17.87 26.40
CA GLU A 169 1.58 -18.21 27.38
C GLU A 169 2.17 -18.48 28.78
N ALA A 170 3.39 -19.01 28.85
CA ALA A 170 4.06 -19.26 30.13
C ALA A 170 4.37 -17.97 30.88
N GLU A 171 4.84 -16.94 30.16
CA GLU A 171 5.08 -15.60 30.71
C GLU A 171 3.76 -14.93 31.11
N ALA A 172 2.72 -15.06 30.28
CA ALA A 172 1.40 -14.54 30.62
C ALA A 172 0.83 -15.18 31.90
N LYS A 173 1.00 -16.50 32.08
CA LYS A 173 0.62 -17.20 33.33
C LYS A 173 1.42 -16.71 34.53
N ALA A 174 2.71 -16.48 34.38
CA ALA A 174 3.55 -15.95 35.45
C ALA A 174 3.13 -14.51 35.84
N ALA A 175 2.83 -13.66 34.86
CA ALA A 175 2.33 -12.31 35.07
C ALA A 175 0.96 -12.31 35.76
N ALA A 176 0.05 -13.19 35.32
CA ALA A 176 -1.25 -13.36 35.94
C ALA A 176 -1.15 -13.87 37.39
N ALA A 177 -0.32 -14.88 37.64
CA ALA A 177 -0.10 -15.40 38.99
C ALA A 177 0.46 -14.32 39.94
N ALA A 178 1.36 -13.46 39.44
CA ALA A 178 1.86 -12.33 40.20
C ALA A 178 0.77 -11.28 40.49
N HIS A 179 -0.15 -11.05 39.55
CA HIS A 179 -1.26 -10.12 39.70
C HIS A 179 -2.32 -10.62 40.69
N TYR A 180 -2.77 -11.87 40.57
CA TYR A 180 -3.84 -12.46 41.40
C TYR A 180 -3.33 -13.11 42.69
N GLY A 181 -2.02 -13.32 42.83
CA GLY A 181 -1.40 -14.01 43.96
C GLY A 181 -1.59 -15.53 43.97
N HIS A 182 -2.15 -16.10 42.89
CA HIS A 182 -2.35 -17.53 42.69
C HIS A 182 -2.52 -17.82 41.19
N ASP A 183 -2.37 -19.09 40.80
CA ASP A 183 -2.58 -19.51 39.41
C ASP A 183 -4.06 -19.36 39.01
N VAL A 184 -4.28 -18.80 37.82
CA VAL A 184 -5.61 -18.62 37.22
C VAL A 184 -5.62 -19.17 35.80
N ASP A 185 -6.80 -19.58 35.34
CA ASP A 185 -7.00 -19.93 33.93
C ASP A 185 -6.96 -18.67 33.07
N LEU A 186 -6.28 -18.78 31.93
CA LEU A 186 -6.14 -17.71 30.95
C LEU A 186 -6.76 -18.13 29.61
N VAL A 187 -7.42 -17.18 28.95
CA VAL A 187 -7.97 -17.36 27.59
C VAL A 187 -7.23 -16.40 26.66
N GLN A 188 -6.56 -16.94 25.65
CA GLN A 188 -5.90 -16.09 24.65
C GLN A 188 -6.94 -15.36 23.79
N ASP A 189 -6.66 -14.11 23.44
CA ASP A 189 -7.44 -13.31 22.50
C ASP A 189 -7.61 -14.07 21.16
N ASP A 190 -8.84 -14.11 20.64
CA ASP A 190 -9.17 -14.77 19.37
C ASP A 190 -8.86 -13.88 18.16
N ASP A 191 -8.59 -12.59 18.38
CA ASP A 191 -8.19 -11.67 17.32
C ASP A 191 -6.81 -12.01 16.74
N VAL A 192 -6.65 -11.65 15.47
CA VAL A 192 -5.37 -11.71 14.75
C VAL A 192 -4.86 -10.31 14.42
N LEU A 193 -3.55 -10.19 14.27
CA LEU A 193 -2.89 -8.97 13.84
C LEU A 193 -3.23 -8.64 12.38
N ASP A 194 -3.42 -7.36 12.12
CA ASP A 194 -3.54 -6.75 10.80
C ASP A 194 -2.39 -7.20 9.89
N THR A 195 -2.69 -7.51 8.63
CA THR A 195 -1.66 -7.88 7.64
C THR A 195 -0.64 -6.76 7.45
N TRP A 196 -1.05 -5.50 7.61
CA TRP A 196 -0.12 -4.37 7.58
C TRP A 196 0.81 -4.32 8.78
N PHE A 197 0.46 -4.95 9.91
CA PHE A 197 1.32 -5.02 11.09
C PHE A 197 2.55 -5.89 10.82
N SER A 198 2.34 -7.11 10.32
CA SER A 198 3.48 -7.98 9.93
C SER A 198 4.24 -7.42 8.73
N SER A 199 3.55 -6.88 7.72
CA SER A 199 4.21 -6.28 6.54
C SER A 199 5.08 -5.07 6.88
N ALA A 200 4.77 -4.37 7.98
CA ALA A 200 5.59 -3.26 8.47
C ALA A 200 6.96 -3.70 8.97
N LEU A 201 7.11 -4.97 9.36
CA LEU A 201 8.37 -5.51 9.89
C LEU A 201 9.32 -6.00 8.79
N TRP A 202 8.85 -6.01 7.53
CA TRP A 202 9.56 -6.55 6.36
C TRP A 202 11.03 -6.13 6.22
N PRO A 203 11.43 -4.85 6.43
CA PRO A 203 12.80 -4.42 6.19
C PRO A 203 13.86 -5.13 7.04
N PHE A 204 13.49 -5.66 8.20
CA PHE A 204 14.40 -6.28 9.15
C PHE A 204 14.03 -7.73 9.48
N SER A 205 12.73 -8.07 9.52
CA SER A 205 12.28 -9.44 9.79
C SER A 205 12.72 -10.44 8.71
N THR A 206 12.89 -9.99 7.47
CA THR A 206 13.39 -10.84 6.37
C THR A 206 14.89 -11.11 6.44
N LEU A 207 15.61 -10.33 7.25
CA LEU A 207 17.05 -10.46 7.45
C LEU A 207 17.39 -11.25 8.71
N GLY A 208 16.39 -11.75 9.43
CA GLY A 208 16.58 -12.57 10.63
C GLY A 208 16.45 -11.82 11.94
N TRP A 209 15.86 -10.62 11.95
CA TRP A 209 15.32 -10.03 13.19
C TRP A 209 14.14 -10.88 13.71
N PRO A 210 13.99 -11.10 15.03
CA PRO A 210 14.62 -10.37 16.14
C PRO A 210 16.06 -10.78 16.48
N GLU A 211 16.60 -11.82 15.86
CA GLU A 211 17.98 -12.22 16.07
C GLU A 211 18.99 -11.27 15.41
N ASN A 212 20.18 -11.15 16.00
CA ASN A 212 21.24 -10.32 15.44
C ASN A 212 22.09 -11.11 14.44
N THR A 213 21.55 -11.34 13.24
CA THR A 213 22.19 -12.13 12.19
C THR A 213 23.25 -11.34 11.41
N PRO A 214 24.22 -12.01 10.76
CA PRO A 214 25.13 -11.35 9.82
C PRO A 214 24.42 -10.64 8.67
N GLU A 215 23.31 -11.19 8.18
CA GLU A 215 22.51 -10.63 7.09
C GLU A 215 21.86 -9.31 7.50
N LEU A 216 21.29 -9.22 8.70
CA LEU A 216 20.71 -7.99 9.24
C LEU A 216 21.78 -6.89 9.31
N ASN A 217 22.94 -7.19 9.88
CA ASN A 217 24.06 -6.24 9.97
C ASN A 217 24.65 -5.83 8.62
N ARG A 218 24.51 -6.68 7.60
CA ARG A 218 25.09 -6.44 6.27
C ARG A 218 24.19 -5.64 5.35
N TYR A 219 22.89 -5.91 5.39
CA TYR A 219 21.92 -5.46 4.39
C TYR A 219 20.91 -4.44 4.91
N TYR A 220 20.85 -4.21 6.23
CA TYR A 220 20.11 -3.10 6.81
C TYR A 220 21.05 -1.90 7.04
N PRO A 221 20.64 -0.66 6.70
CA PRO A 221 19.40 -0.28 6.04
C PRO A 221 19.42 -0.54 4.52
N GLY A 222 18.24 -0.76 3.92
CA GLY A 222 18.12 -0.98 2.48
C GLY A 222 18.48 0.26 1.64
N ASP A 223 18.89 0.07 0.39
CA ASP A 223 19.22 1.20 -0.48
C ASP A 223 17.97 1.83 -1.12
N VAL A 224 17.09 1.02 -1.73
CA VAL A 224 15.91 1.51 -2.47
C VAL A 224 14.70 0.63 -2.22
N LEU A 225 13.60 1.22 -1.74
CA LEU A 225 12.28 0.60 -1.76
C LEU A 225 11.55 0.99 -3.05
N VAL A 226 11.10 -0.01 -3.83
CA VAL A 226 10.33 0.19 -5.06
C VAL A 226 8.88 -0.20 -4.83
N THR A 227 7.94 0.73 -5.01
CA THR A 227 6.51 0.45 -4.82
C THR A 227 5.57 1.41 -5.55
N GLY A 228 4.27 1.14 -5.52
CA GLY A 228 3.21 2.00 -6.02
C GLY A 228 2.76 3.05 -5.01
N PHE A 229 2.18 4.14 -5.49
CA PHE A 229 1.72 5.24 -4.63
C PHE A 229 0.52 4.87 -3.73
N ASP A 230 -0.22 3.83 -4.09
CA ASP A 230 -1.44 3.37 -3.42
C ASP A 230 -1.18 2.77 -2.04
N ILE A 231 0.06 2.36 -1.75
CA ILE A 231 0.45 1.79 -0.45
C ILE A 231 1.53 2.59 0.28
N ILE A 232 1.70 3.88 -0.05
CA ILE A 232 2.57 4.79 0.71
C ILE A 232 2.17 4.79 2.20
N PHE A 233 0.88 4.98 2.49
CA PHE A 233 0.40 5.02 3.86
C PHE A 233 0.36 3.64 4.53
N PHE A 234 -0.15 2.63 3.84
CA PHE A 234 -0.36 1.30 4.41
C PHE A 234 0.93 0.51 4.60
N TRP A 235 1.96 0.77 3.79
CA TRP A 235 3.19 0.00 3.82
C TRP A 235 4.43 0.83 4.09
N VAL A 236 4.74 1.83 3.25
CA VAL A 236 5.97 2.64 3.38
C VAL A 236 6.02 3.32 4.75
N ALA A 237 4.97 4.05 5.11
CA ALA A 237 4.87 4.72 6.40
C ALA A 237 4.91 3.74 7.59
N ARG A 238 4.26 2.57 7.47
CA ARG A 238 4.27 1.56 8.52
C ARG A 238 5.66 0.96 8.73
N MET A 239 6.37 0.64 7.64
CA MET A 239 7.76 0.21 7.69
C MET A 239 8.66 1.26 8.33
N MET A 240 8.52 2.53 7.94
CA MET A 240 9.30 3.61 8.56
C MET A 240 9.02 3.71 10.07
N MET A 241 7.76 3.72 10.50
CA MET A 241 7.42 3.76 11.93
C MET A 241 8.03 2.60 12.72
N MET A 242 7.85 1.37 12.23
CA MET A 242 8.32 0.17 12.95
C MET A 242 9.85 0.05 12.93
N SER A 243 10.50 0.35 11.82
CA SER A 243 11.96 0.36 11.74
C SER A 243 12.60 1.40 12.64
N MET A 244 12.08 2.63 12.64
CA MET A 244 12.60 3.68 13.52
C MET A 244 12.42 3.34 15.00
N HIS A 245 11.44 2.49 15.34
CA HIS A 245 11.20 2.03 16.71
C HIS A 245 12.07 0.85 17.11
N PHE A 246 12.14 -0.20 16.29
CA PHE A 246 12.81 -1.46 16.62
C PHE A 246 14.28 -1.53 16.23
N MET A 247 14.74 -0.62 15.36
CA MET A 247 16.12 -0.59 14.83
C MET A 247 16.86 0.67 15.29
N ASP A 248 16.71 1.06 16.56
CA ASP A 248 17.47 2.15 17.21
C ASP A 248 17.46 3.49 16.44
N GLY A 249 16.34 3.81 15.78
CA GLY A 249 16.19 5.05 15.01
C GLY A 249 16.87 5.04 13.63
N GLU A 250 17.33 3.89 13.15
CA GLU A 250 17.81 3.71 11.79
C GLU A 250 16.66 3.56 10.78
N VAL A 251 16.79 4.21 9.62
CA VAL A 251 15.77 4.18 8.57
C VAL A 251 15.74 2.83 7.86
N PRO A 252 14.57 2.35 7.39
CA PRO A 252 14.51 1.08 6.66
C PRO A 252 15.13 1.12 5.26
N PHE A 253 15.12 2.30 4.64
CA PHE A 253 15.61 2.50 3.28
C PHE A 253 16.07 3.95 3.05
N LYS A 254 17.08 4.12 2.19
CA LYS A 254 17.62 5.45 1.81
C LYS A 254 16.72 6.15 0.78
N ASP A 255 16.29 5.44 -0.26
CA ASP A 255 15.41 5.98 -1.30
C ASP A 255 14.09 5.20 -1.36
N VAL A 256 12.98 5.91 -1.59
CA VAL A 256 11.65 5.35 -1.89
C VAL A 256 11.28 5.71 -3.31
N TYR A 257 11.45 4.77 -4.22
CA TYR A 257 11.04 4.92 -5.61
C TYR A 257 9.56 4.54 -5.79
N ILE A 258 8.75 5.55 -6.08
CA ILE A 258 7.31 5.41 -6.32
C ILE A 258 7.03 5.39 -7.82
N HIS A 259 6.66 4.22 -8.34
CA HIS A 259 6.21 4.08 -9.73
C HIS A 259 4.69 4.32 -9.87
N ALA A 260 4.27 4.63 -11.09
CA ALA A 260 2.85 4.78 -11.41
C ALA A 260 2.15 3.41 -11.48
N LEU A 261 0.82 3.41 -11.43
CA LEU A 261 0.05 2.18 -11.58
C LEU A 261 -0.12 1.82 -13.05
N VAL A 262 -0.11 0.52 -13.33
CA VAL A 262 -0.48 0.00 -14.64
C VAL A 262 -2.00 -0.01 -14.76
N ARG A 263 -2.49 0.57 -15.85
CA ARG A 263 -3.88 0.66 -16.26
C ARG A 263 -4.07 -0.09 -17.56
N ASP A 264 -5.31 -0.46 -17.84
CA ASP A 264 -5.66 -0.95 -19.18
C ASP A 264 -5.47 0.15 -20.25
N GLU A 265 -5.67 -0.21 -21.51
CA GLU A 265 -5.54 0.70 -22.64
C GLU A 265 -6.49 1.91 -22.59
N HIS A 266 -7.61 1.79 -21.87
CA HIS A 266 -8.60 2.85 -21.67
C HIS A 266 -8.29 3.72 -20.45
N GLY A 267 -7.31 3.34 -19.61
CA GLY A 267 -6.89 4.06 -18.41
C GLY A 267 -7.63 3.64 -17.14
N GLN A 268 -8.38 2.54 -17.14
CA GLN A 268 -9.03 2.05 -15.93
C GLN A 268 -8.07 1.25 -15.06
N LYS A 269 -8.30 1.25 -13.73
CA LYS A 269 -7.60 0.34 -12.81
C LYS A 269 -7.83 -1.10 -13.29
N MET A 270 -6.76 -1.86 -13.48
CA MET A 270 -6.89 -3.29 -13.73
C MET A 270 -7.37 -3.98 -12.45
N SER A 271 -8.47 -4.73 -12.52
CA SER A 271 -8.96 -5.54 -11.41
C SER A 271 -9.68 -6.78 -11.91
N LYS A 272 -9.56 -7.87 -11.16
CA LYS A 272 -10.25 -9.14 -11.48
C LYS A 272 -11.76 -8.94 -11.62
N SER A 273 -12.35 -8.10 -10.77
CA SER A 273 -13.78 -7.76 -10.80
C SER A 273 -14.23 -7.07 -12.09
N LYS A 274 -13.36 -6.31 -12.75
CA LYS A 274 -13.67 -5.60 -14.00
C LYS A 274 -13.36 -6.44 -15.25
N GLY A 275 -12.70 -7.59 -15.09
CA GLY A 275 -12.31 -8.45 -16.21
C GLY A 275 -11.25 -7.86 -17.15
N ASN A 276 -10.64 -6.72 -16.80
CA ASN A 276 -9.65 -6.00 -17.62
C ASN A 276 -8.20 -6.31 -17.17
N VAL A 277 -7.97 -7.47 -16.58
CA VAL A 277 -6.63 -7.89 -16.14
C VAL A 277 -5.89 -8.47 -17.33
N LEU A 278 -4.71 -7.93 -17.62
CA LEU A 278 -3.76 -8.55 -18.54
C LEU A 278 -2.82 -9.44 -17.72
N ASP A 279 -2.88 -10.75 -17.93
CA ASP A 279 -2.00 -11.68 -17.22
C ASP A 279 -0.56 -11.54 -17.78
N PRO A 280 0.44 -11.22 -16.93
CA PRO A 280 1.82 -11.07 -17.39
C PRO A 280 2.40 -12.36 -17.99
N LEU A 281 1.92 -13.53 -17.60
CA LEU A 281 2.36 -14.81 -18.15
C LEU A 281 1.82 -15.01 -19.57
N ASP A 282 0.57 -14.64 -19.83
CA ASP A 282 -0.02 -14.70 -21.18
C ASP A 282 0.70 -13.73 -22.12
N LEU A 283 0.97 -12.50 -21.65
CA LEU A 283 1.74 -11.52 -22.42
C LEU A 283 3.17 -12.00 -22.67
N THR A 284 3.80 -12.63 -21.68
CA THR A 284 5.16 -13.19 -21.81
C THR A 284 5.19 -14.35 -22.80
N ALA A 285 4.21 -15.25 -22.76
CA ALA A 285 4.10 -16.35 -23.71
C ALA A 285 3.89 -15.85 -25.14
N LYS A 286 3.12 -14.76 -25.31
CA LYS A 286 2.80 -14.19 -26.63
C LYS A 286 3.92 -13.35 -27.23
N TYR A 287 4.61 -12.55 -26.41
CA TYR A 287 5.56 -11.53 -26.90
C TYR A 287 7.01 -11.71 -26.41
N GLY A 288 7.24 -12.57 -25.42
CA GLY A 288 8.53 -12.75 -24.76
C GLY A 288 8.70 -11.86 -23.53
N ALA A 289 9.46 -12.35 -22.55
CA ALA A 289 9.68 -11.65 -21.29
C ALA A 289 10.43 -10.32 -21.50
N ASP A 290 11.41 -10.29 -22.41
CA ASP A 290 12.18 -9.08 -22.70
C ASP A 290 11.32 -7.98 -23.31
N ALA A 291 10.40 -8.34 -24.21
CA ALA A 291 9.46 -7.39 -24.80
C ALA A 291 8.58 -6.75 -23.71
N LEU A 292 7.99 -7.56 -22.82
CA LEU A 292 7.16 -7.06 -21.73
C LEU A 292 7.96 -6.18 -20.76
N ARG A 293 9.14 -6.64 -20.31
CA ARG A 293 10.01 -5.90 -19.40
C ARG A 293 10.44 -4.56 -19.99
N PHE A 294 10.92 -4.56 -21.24
CA PHE A 294 11.36 -3.34 -21.90
C PHE A 294 10.20 -2.36 -22.11
N THR A 295 9.00 -2.87 -22.43
CA THR A 295 7.78 -2.05 -22.52
C THR A 295 7.48 -1.35 -21.20
N LEU A 296 7.48 -2.10 -20.09
CA LEU A 296 7.17 -1.55 -18.76
C LEU A 296 8.22 -0.51 -18.34
N VAL A 297 9.51 -0.78 -18.56
CA VAL A 297 10.61 0.14 -18.27
C VAL A 297 10.52 1.41 -19.12
N ALA A 298 10.32 1.28 -20.44
CA ALA A 298 10.20 2.41 -21.36
C ALA A 298 8.97 3.29 -21.06
N MET A 299 7.93 2.69 -20.49
CA MET A 299 6.70 3.39 -20.11
C MET A 299 6.66 3.86 -18.66
N ALA A 300 7.66 3.53 -17.83
CA ALA A 300 7.77 3.94 -16.43
C ALA A 300 8.15 5.43 -16.26
N ALA A 301 7.61 6.29 -17.13
CA ALA A 301 7.81 7.73 -17.07
C ALA A 301 7.13 8.30 -15.83
N GLN A 302 7.89 9.09 -15.07
CA GLN A 302 7.39 9.70 -13.85
C GLN A 302 6.17 10.60 -14.11
N GLY A 303 5.16 10.50 -13.25
CA GLY A 303 4.03 11.43 -13.25
C GLY A 303 2.79 11.02 -14.04
N ARG A 304 2.80 9.90 -14.78
CA ARG A 304 1.64 9.43 -15.55
C ARG A 304 1.40 7.94 -15.35
N ASP A 305 0.13 7.57 -15.18
CA ASP A 305 -0.29 6.17 -15.18
C ASP A 305 0.06 5.49 -16.51
N LEU A 306 0.49 4.23 -16.43
CA LEU A 306 0.94 3.43 -17.56
C LEU A 306 -0.28 2.78 -18.21
N LYS A 307 -0.69 3.28 -19.39
CA LYS A 307 -1.75 2.63 -20.19
C LYS A 307 -1.13 1.54 -21.05
N LEU A 308 -1.18 0.30 -20.57
CA LEU A 308 -0.58 -0.83 -21.26
C LEU A 308 -1.47 -1.25 -22.44
N SER A 309 -0.88 -1.35 -23.63
CA SER A 309 -1.54 -1.93 -24.79
C SER A 309 -0.64 -2.97 -25.43
N GLU A 310 -1.25 -4.03 -25.97
CA GLU A 310 -0.51 -5.09 -26.64
C GLU A 310 0.28 -4.57 -27.84
N THR A 311 -0.24 -3.57 -28.57
CA THR A 311 0.48 -2.93 -29.69
C THR A 311 1.82 -2.34 -29.24
N ARG A 312 1.92 -1.79 -28.02
CA ARG A 312 3.21 -1.29 -27.50
C ARG A 312 4.17 -2.43 -27.19
N ILE A 313 3.66 -3.53 -26.63
CA ILE A 313 4.47 -4.73 -26.35
C ILE A 313 5.00 -5.32 -27.66
N GLU A 314 4.17 -5.35 -28.70
CA GLU A 314 4.56 -5.80 -30.03
C GLU A 314 5.71 -4.97 -30.62
N SER A 315 5.66 -3.64 -30.49
CA SER A 315 6.75 -2.76 -30.93
C SER A 315 8.09 -3.11 -30.26
N TYR A 316 8.08 -3.42 -28.96
CA TYR A 316 9.32 -3.78 -28.25
C TYR A 316 9.73 -5.25 -28.45
N ARG A 317 8.83 -6.16 -28.81
CA ARG A 317 9.20 -7.47 -29.39
C ARG A 317 9.98 -7.29 -30.70
N ASN A 318 9.51 -6.38 -31.56
CA ASN A 318 10.21 -6.09 -32.82
C ASN A 318 11.60 -5.49 -32.56
N PHE A 319 11.77 -4.68 -31.51
CA PHE A 319 13.09 -4.22 -31.06
C PHE A 319 14.00 -5.36 -30.63
N ALA A 320 13.52 -6.29 -29.80
CA ALA A 320 14.30 -7.48 -29.43
C ALA A 320 14.70 -8.30 -30.67
N THR A 321 13.80 -8.42 -31.66
CA THR A 321 14.09 -9.09 -32.93
C THR A 321 15.15 -8.35 -33.76
N LYS A 322 15.15 -7.01 -33.76
CA LYS A 322 16.17 -6.19 -34.41
C LYS A 322 17.56 -6.43 -33.77
N LEU A 323 17.66 -6.49 -32.44
CA LEU A 323 18.90 -6.89 -31.74
C LEU A 323 19.37 -8.29 -32.15
N TRP A 324 18.46 -9.25 -32.18
CA TRP A 324 18.76 -10.62 -32.58
C TRP A 324 19.31 -10.69 -34.02
N ASN A 325 18.69 -9.96 -34.94
CA ASN A 325 19.14 -9.91 -36.33
C ASN A 325 20.52 -9.26 -36.46
N ALA A 326 20.80 -8.19 -35.72
CA ALA A 326 22.13 -7.57 -35.67
C ALA A 326 23.19 -8.56 -35.15
N ALA A 327 22.90 -9.27 -34.07
CA ALA A 327 23.82 -10.29 -33.53
C ALA A 327 24.07 -11.42 -34.54
N ARG A 328 23.01 -11.95 -35.17
CA ARG A 328 23.16 -12.98 -36.22
C ARG A 328 23.95 -12.49 -37.42
N PHE A 329 23.80 -11.23 -37.82
CA PHE A 329 24.60 -10.65 -38.90
C PHE A 329 26.09 -10.65 -38.54
N LEU A 330 26.45 -10.26 -37.32
CA LEU A 330 27.84 -10.32 -36.85
C LEU A 330 28.39 -11.75 -36.86
N GLU A 331 27.62 -12.74 -36.38
CA GLU A 331 28.02 -14.15 -36.40
C GLU A 331 28.25 -14.67 -37.81
N MET A 332 27.33 -14.37 -38.74
CA MET A 332 27.43 -14.78 -40.15
C MET A 332 28.66 -14.19 -40.84
N ASN A 333 29.14 -13.03 -40.40
CA ASN A 333 30.33 -12.37 -40.92
C ASN A 333 31.61 -12.69 -40.11
N GLY A 334 31.54 -13.62 -39.14
CA GLY A 334 32.70 -14.03 -38.35
C GLY A 334 33.21 -12.96 -37.37
N CYS A 335 32.38 -11.96 -37.04
CA CYS A 335 32.71 -10.90 -36.08
C CYS A 335 32.61 -11.41 -34.63
N THR A 336 33.49 -12.33 -34.24
CA THR A 336 33.44 -13.04 -32.94
C THR A 336 34.45 -12.54 -31.90
N ASN A 337 35.34 -11.60 -32.26
CA ASN A 337 36.32 -11.05 -31.33
C ASN A 337 35.69 -9.96 -30.44
N PRO A 338 35.61 -10.15 -29.12
CA PRO A 338 35.03 -9.16 -28.21
C PRO A 338 36.00 -8.01 -27.87
N HIS A 339 37.26 -8.08 -28.29
CA HIS A 339 38.26 -7.07 -27.96
C HIS A 339 38.26 -5.94 -29.00
N LEU A 340 38.30 -4.69 -28.50
CA LEU A 340 38.57 -3.54 -29.34
C LEU A 340 40.01 -3.61 -29.88
N PRO A 341 40.24 -3.24 -31.15
CA PRO A 341 41.59 -3.14 -31.69
C PRO A 341 42.36 -1.98 -31.01
N GLU A 342 43.69 -2.10 -30.95
CA GLU A 342 44.57 -1.06 -30.37
C GLU A 342 44.44 0.29 -31.11
N GLU A 343 44.25 0.24 -32.42
CA GLU A 343 44.04 1.41 -33.25
C GLU A 343 42.72 1.31 -34.01
N ILE A 344 41.91 2.36 -33.90
CA ILE A 344 40.67 2.53 -34.66
C ILE A 344 40.91 3.65 -35.67
N THR A 345 41.06 3.30 -36.94
CA THR A 345 41.48 4.22 -38.00
C THR A 345 40.31 4.74 -38.83
N LEU A 346 39.28 3.91 -39.03
CA LEU A 346 38.12 4.25 -39.85
C LEU A 346 37.19 5.29 -39.15
N PRO A 347 36.79 6.37 -39.84
CA PRO A 347 35.90 7.39 -39.28
C PRO A 347 34.58 6.84 -38.72
N GLU A 348 33.96 5.91 -39.44
CA GLU A 348 32.71 5.23 -39.07
C GLU A 348 32.84 4.46 -37.74
N ASN A 349 33.96 3.74 -37.55
CA ASN A 349 34.24 3.01 -36.31
C ASN A 349 34.47 3.98 -35.14
N ARG A 350 35.11 5.13 -35.37
CA ARG A 350 35.27 6.17 -34.35
C ARG A 350 33.93 6.82 -34.01
N TRP A 351 33.09 7.07 -35.00
CA TRP A 351 31.77 7.66 -34.82
C TRP A 351 30.86 6.75 -33.99
N ILE A 352 30.74 5.47 -34.34
CA ILE A 352 29.84 4.57 -33.58
C ILE A 352 30.29 4.39 -32.12
N LEU A 353 31.60 4.42 -31.85
CA LEU A 353 32.12 4.37 -30.49
C LEU A 353 31.82 5.67 -29.72
N ALA A 354 31.86 6.82 -30.39
CA ALA A 354 31.41 8.07 -29.78
C ALA A 354 29.90 8.03 -29.46
N GLU A 355 29.07 7.52 -30.37
CA GLU A 355 27.63 7.32 -30.14
C GLU A 355 27.37 6.35 -28.98
N LEU A 356 28.11 5.24 -28.92
CA LEU A 356 28.03 4.26 -27.82
C LEU A 356 28.41 4.88 -26.49
N ASN A 357 29.47 5.67 -26.44
CA ASN A 357 29.89 6.38 -25.23
C ASN A 357 28.82 7.37 -24.77
N GLN A 358 28.22 8.12 -25.71
CA GLN A 358 27.13 9.04 -25.39
C GLN A 358 25.87 8.31 -24.90
N ALA A 359 25.50 7.20 -25.54
CA ALA A 359 24.37 6.38 -25.13
C ALA A 359 24.60 5.77 -23.74
N SER A 360 25.82 5.28 -23.47
CA SER A 360 26.21 4.73 -22.18
C SER A 360 26.16 5.78 -21.08
N ALA A 361 26.69 6.99 -21.33
CA ALA A 361 26.63 8.10 -20.38
C ALA A 361 25.19 8.54 -20.08
N ARG A 362 24.33 8.65 -21.10
CA ARG A 362 22.90 8.98 -20.95
C ARG A 362 22.16 7.90 -20.17
N THR A 363 22.39 6.63 -20.50
CA THR A 363 21.79 5.48 -19.82
C THR A 363 22.19 5.47 -18.34
N LYS A 364 23.47 5.63 -18.05
CA LYS A 364 23.98 5.73 -16.66
C LYS A 364 23.31 6.87 -15.90
N ALA A 365 23.31 8.08 -16.45
CA ALA A 365 22.71 9.24 -15.79
C ALA A 365 21.20 9.10 -15.57
N ALA A 366 20.52 8.36 -16.45
CA ALA A 366 19.10 8.04 -16.31
C ALA A 366 18.86 6.98 -15.22
N VAL A 367 19.64 5.90 -15.18
CA VAL A 367 19.55 4.86 -14.13
C VAL A 367 19.88 5.43 -12.75
N ASP A 368 20.99 6.18 -12.63
CA ASP A 368 21.40 6.82 -11.37
C ASP A 368 20.34 7.82 -10.86
N GLY A 369 19.52 8.38 -11.77
CA GLY A 369 18.44 9.30 -11.45
C GLY A 369 17.04 8.66 -11.40
N TYR A 370 16.94 7.33 -11.43
CA TYR A 370 15.68 6.58 -11.47
C TYR A 370 14.74 6.93 -12.64
N ARG A 371 15.30 7.44 -13.75
CA ARG A 371 14.59 7.76 -15.00
C ARG A 371 14.68 6.60 -15.98
N PHE A 372 14.15 5.45 -15.59
CA PHE A 372 14.27 4.20 -16.35
C PHE A 372 13.69 4.27 -17.77
N ASN A 373 12.67 5.11 -18.00
CA ASN A 373 12.13 5.38 -19.32
C ASN A 373 13.14 6.07 -20.24
N GLU A 374 13.94 7.02 -19.71
CA GLU A 374 15.00 7.69 -20.46
C GLU A 374 16.18 6.75 -20.73
N ALA A 375 16.48 5.84 -19.80
CA ALA A 375 17.47 4.79 -20.00
C ALA A 375 17.06 3.87 -21.17
N ALA A 376 15.80 3.43 -21.19
CA ALA A 376 15.28 2.61 -22.29
C ALA A 376 15.29 3.35 -23.63
N ASP A 377 14.91 4.63 -23.66
CA ASP A 377 14.98 5.43 -24.89
C ASP A 377 16.41 5.60 -25.38
N ALA A 378 17.38 5.94 -24.52
CA ALA A 378 18.79 6.07 -24.90
C ALA A 378 19.34 4.79 -25.54
N ILE A 379 19.01 3.62 -24.98
CA ILE A 379 19.40 2.31 -25.52
C ILE A 379 18.71 2.06 -26.87
N TYR A 380 17.40 2.30 -26.96
CA TYR A 380 16.64 2.09 -28.18
C TYR A 380 17.18 2.94 -29.34
N GLN A 381 17.40 4.24 -29.09
CA GLN A 381 17.92 5.18 -30.10
C GLN A 381 19.30 4.76 -30.58
N PHE A 382 20.21 4.37 -29.69
CA PHE A 382 21.54 3.92 -30.10
C PHE A 382 21.48 2.64 -30.93
N VAL A 383 20.78 1.61 -30.44
CA VAL A 383 20.77 0.31 -31.12
C VAL A 383 20.03 0.38 -32.44
N TRP A 384 18.83 0.95 -32.46
CA TRP A 384 18.03 0.98 -33.67
C TRP A 384 18.59 1.99 -34.67
N ASN A 385 18.72 3.25 -34.27
CA ASN A 385 18.99 4.33 -35.20
C ASN A 385 20.49 4.43 -35.51
N SER A 386 21.38 4.48 -34.51
CA SER A 386 22.81 4.66 -34.78
C SER A 386 23.50 3.36 -35.24
N TYR A 387 23.27 2.26 -34.53
CA TYR A 387 24.00 1.02 -34.79
C TYR A 387 23.42 0.25 -35.99
N CYS A 388 22.13 -0.09 -35.95
CA CYS A 388 21.57 -0.93 -37.01
C CYS A 388 21.28 -0.19 -38.30
N ASP A 389 20.69 1.01 -38.25
CA ASP A 389 20.26 1.71 -39.48
C ASP A 389 21.41 2.45 -40.18
N TRP A 390 22.56 2.65 -39.53
CA TRP A 390 23.70 3.40 -40.09
C TRP A 390 25.05 2.68 -40.02
N TYR A 391 25.41 2.01 -38.92
CA TYR A 391 26.76 1.41 -38.80
C TYR A 391 26.86 0.00 -39.39
N ILE A 392 25.79 -0.78 -39.33
CA ILE A 392 25.74 -2.13 -39.92
C ILE A 392 25.59 -2.07 -41.45
N GLU A 393 24.86 -1.07 -41.96
CA GLU A 393 24.69 -0.80 -43.40
C GLU A 393 25.95 -0.17 -43.99
#